data_AF-A0A930EUY2-F1
#
_entry.id   AF-A0A930EUY2-F1
#
_cell.length_a   1.000
_cell.length_b   1.000
_cell.length_c   1.000
_cell.angle_alpha   90.00
_cell.angle_beta   90.00
_cell.angle_gamma   90.00
#
_symmetry.space_group_name_H-M   'P 1'
#
loop_
_entity.id
_entity.type
_entity.pdbx_description
1 polymer ?
#
loop_
_entity_poly.entity_id
_entity_poly.type
_entity_poly.pdbx_seq_one_letter_code
_entity_poly.pdbx_strand_id
1 'polypeptide(L)'
;MSQKKNLDYSLKDLQPSQFYISQAKLSNIQAWFHKDDLSNFEPLPVKVLDGIPVLTDGHTRAVSAILAGLESVPLVYDEDELDWNLYRYCVEQCTQKGIHSPYDLVDRVISAHDYEEKWIGWCDQIHTKLQQDQK
;
A
#
# COMPACT_ATOMS: atom_id res chain seq x y z
N MET A 1 -27.14 13.55 4.41
CA MET A 1 -27.03 12.10 4.15
C MET A 1 -25.73 11.88 3.41
N SER A 2 -24.66 11.51 4.10
CA SER A 2 -23.41 11.14 3.42
C SER A 2 -23.70 9.91 2.58
N GLN A 3 -23.56 10.03 1.26
CA GLN A 3 -23.45 8.86 0.40
C GLN A 3 -22.25 8.08 0.92
N LYS A 4 -22.49 6.92 1.55
CA LYS A 4 -21.44 5.91 1.70
C LYS A 4 -21.03 5.57 0.27
N LYS A 5 -19.93 6.16 -0.20
CA LYS A 5 -19.30 5.71 -1.43
C LYS A 5 -18.86 4.27 -1.13
N ASN A 6 -19.44 3.30 -1.82
CA ASN A 6 -18.99 1.92 -1.69
C ASN A 6 -17.60 1.83 -2.33
N LEU A 7 -16.63 1.29 -1.58
CA LEU A 7 -15.32 0.94 -2.10
C LEU A 7 -15.44 -0.41 -2.81
N ASP A 8 -15.86 -0.38 -4.06
CA ASP A 8 -15.98 -1.56 -4.92
C ASP A 8 -14.76 -1.70 -5.83
N TYR A 9 -13.57 -1.71 -5.21
CA TYR A 9 -12.29 -1.91 -5.89
C TYR A 9 -11.76 -3.28 -5.54
N SER A 10 -11.28 -4.01 -6.54
CA SER A 10 -10.49 -5.22 -6.36
C SER A 10 -9.02 -4.86 -6.14
N LEU A 11 -8.20 -5.83 -5.70
CA LEU A 11 -6.78 -5.60 -5.46
C LEU A 11 -6.05 -5.12 -6.71
N LYS A 12 -6.43 -5.57 -7.91
CA LYS A 12 -5.82 -5.13 -9.17
C LYS A 12 -6.11 -3.66 -9.51
N ASP A 13 -7.15 -3.06 -8.92
CA ASP A 13 -7.54 -1.69 -9.20
C ASP A 13 -6.76 -0.68 -8.33
N LEU A 14 -6.16 -1.14 -7.23
CA LEU A 14 -5.51 -0.28 -6.24
C LEU A 14 -4.09 0.08 -6.65
N GLN A 15 -3.77 1.36 -6.75
CA GLN A 15 -2.41 1.84 -7.01
C GLN A 15 -1.58 1.83 -5.72
N PRO A 16 -0.45 1.10 -5.65
CA PRO A 16 0.45 1.17 -4.50
C PRO A 16 1.15 2.52 -4.38
N SER A 17 1.54 2.82 -3.15
CA SER A 17 2.41 3.95 -2.75
C SER A 17 3.77 3.48 -2.19
N GLN A 18 4.04 2.17 -2.19
CA GLN A 18 5.23 1.52 -1.64
C GLN A 18 5.87 0.59 -2.68
N PHE A 19 7.21 0.48 -2.68
CA PHE A 19 7.94 -0.30 -3.71
C PHE A 19 8.27 -1.73 -3.34
N TYR A 20 8.44 -2.01 -2.05
CA TYR A 20 8.98 -3.28 -1.57
C TYR A 20 8.15 -3.80 -0.41
N ILE A 21 8.17 -5.10 -0.20
CA ILE A 21 7.58 -5.74 0.98
C ILE A 21 8.70 -6.33 1.82
N SER A 22 8.66 -6.10 3.14
CA SER A 22 9.56 -6.79 4.06
C SER A 22 9.12 -8.24 4.22
N GLN A 23 10.01 -9.19 3.93
CA GLN A 23 9.77 -10.62 4.17
C GLN A 23 9.37 -10.89 5.63
N ALA A 24 9.99 -10.21 6.59
CA ALA A 24 9.67 -10.38 8.01
C ALA A 24 8.25 -9.90 8.33
N LYS A 25 7.83 -8.74 7.81
CA LYS A 25 6.45 -8.24 7.99
C LYS A 25 5.45 -9.17 7.32
N LEU A 26 5.77 -9.69 6.13
CA LEU A 26 4.91 -10.63 5.41
C LEU A 26 4.72 -11.93 6.19
N SER A 27 5.82 -12.53 6.68
CA SER A 27 5.75 -13.75 7.50
C SER A 27 4.90 -13.56 8.76
N ASN A 28 5.00 -12.38 9.41
CA ASN A 28 4.19 -12.07 10.58
C ASN A 28 2.70 -12.01 10.26
N ILE A 29 2.32 -11.44 9.11
CA ILE A 29 0.92 -11.42 8.66
C ILE A 29 0.44 -12.83 8.30
N GLN A 30 1.24 -13.58 7.56
CA GLN A 30 0.91 -14.95 7.15
C GLN A 30 0.74 -15.92 8.33
N ALA A 31 1.33 -15.62 9.50
CA ALA A 31 1.19 -16.44 10.70
C ALA A 31 -0.23 -16.44 11.30
N TRP A 32 -1.05 -15.40 11.03
CA TRP A 32 -2.41 -15.28 11.55
C TRP A 32 -3.47 -15.09 10.46
N PHE A 33 -3.06 -14.76 9.22
CA PHE A 33 -3.98 -14.50 8.13
C PHE A 33 -4.63 -15.79 7.61
N HIS A 34 -5.96 -15.79 7.52
CA HIS A 34 -6.75 -16.89 6.96
C HIS A 34 -7.71 -16.36 5.90
N LYS A 35 -7.58 -16.84 4.66
CA LYS A 35 -8.40 -16.35 3.54
C LYS A 35 -9.91 -16.62 3.71
N ASP A 36 -10.26 -17.67 4.45
CA ASP A 36 -11.64 -18.10 4.69
C ASP A 36 -12.26 -17.40 5.92
N ASP A 37 -11.45 -16.64 6.68
CA ASP A 37 -11.90 -15.87 7.85
C ASP A 37 -11.17 -14.52 7.94
N LEU A 38 -11.85 -13.47 7.45
CA LEU A 38 -11.34 -12.10 7.46
C LEU A 38 -11.79 -11.30 8.70
N SER A 39 -12.30 -11.95 9.75
CA SER A 39 -12.76 -11.25 10.96
C SER A 39 -11.66 -10.44 11.67
N ASN A 40 -10.41 -10.90 11.60
CA ASN A 40 -9.23 -10.20 12.12
C ASN A 40 -8.46 -9.42 11.04
N PHE A 41 -8.97 -9.36 9.81
CA PHE A 41 -8.36 -8.59 8.74
C PHE A 41 -8.83 -7.14 8.84
N GLU A 42 -7.97 -6.25 9.32
CA GLU A 42 -8.33 -4.83 9.26
C GLU A 42 -8.34 -4.37 7.79
N PRO A 43 -9.41 -3.66 7.36
CA PRO A 43 -9.56 -3.21 5.99
C PRO A 43 -8.36 -2.41 5.47
N LEU A 44 -8.09 -2.52 4.17
CA LEU A 44 -7.02 -1.74 3.55
C LEU A 44 -7.45 -0.26 3.41
N PRO A 45 -6.66 0.70 3.92
CA PRO A 45 -6.96 2.11 3.79
C PRO A 45 -6.67 2.60 2.37
N VAL A 46 -7.66 3.26 1.77
CA VAL A 46 -7.62 3.74 0.39
C VAL A 46 -8.01 5.21 0.33
N LYS A 47 -7.33 5.97 -0.53
CA LYS A 47 -7.72 7.34 -0.86
C LYS A 47 -7.76 7.55 -2.37
N VAL A 48 -8.73 8.31 -2.85
CA VAL A 48 -8.85 8.60 -4.28
C VAL A 48 -8.03 9.85 -4.61
N LEU A 49 -6.95 9.66 -5.35
CA LEU A 49 -6.06 10.72 -5.82
C LEU A 49 -6.22 10.86 -7.33
N ASP A 50 -6.69 12.02 -7.80
CA ASP A 50 -6.90 12.30 -9.22
C ASP A 50 -7.73 11.23 -9.96
N GLY A 51 -8.72 10.66 -9.25
CA GLY A 51 -9.60 9.60 -9.76
C GLY A 51 -9.05 8.17 -9.63
N ILE A 52 -7.82 8.00 -9.14
CA ILE A 52 -7.15 6.71 -8.94
C ILE A 52 -7.28 6.28 -7.48
N PRO A 53 -7.75 5.06 -7.16
CA PRO A 53 -7.76 4.55 -5.79
C PRO A 53 -6.35 4.14 -5.37
N VAL A 54 -5.74 4.90 -4.45
CA VAL A 54 -4.39 4.69 -3.94
C VAL A 54 -4.46 3.97 -2.60
N LEU A 55 -3.70 2.89 -2.48
CA LEU A 55 -3.48 2.17 -1.22
C LEU A 55 -2.52 3.00 -0.35
N THR A 56 -3.02 3.63 0.71
CA THR A 56 -2.22 4.53 1.55
C THR A 56 -1.31 3.77 2.52
N ASP A 57 -1.80 2.65 3.03
CA ASP A 57 -1.07 1.68 3.85
C ASP A 57 -1.63 0.26 3.62
N GLY A 58 -1.03 -0.77 4.22
CA GLY A 58 -1.53 -2.14 4.16
C GLY A 58 -1.00 -2.94 2.98
N HIS A 59 0.04 -2.48 2.28
CA HIS A 59 0.65 -3.18 1.13
C HIS A 59 1.08 -4.62 1.47
N THR A 60 1.58 -4.87 2.68
CA THR A 60 1.96 -6.23 3.11
C THR A 60 0.73 -7.14 3.29
N ARG A 61 -0.39 -6.60 3.79
CA ARG A 61 -1.66 -7.31 3.90
C ARG A 61 -2.25 -7.61 2.53
N ALA A 62 -2.19 -6.64 1.61
CA ALA A 62 -2.60 -6.83 0.22
C ALA A 62 -1.82 -7.98 -0.45
N VAL A 63 -0.48 -7.99 -0.30
CA VAL A 63 0.36 -9.08 -0.85
C VAL A 63 0.06 -10.42 -0.17
N SER A 64 -0.16 -10.46 1.15
CA SER A 64 -0.58 -11.68 1.83
C SER A 64 -1.90 -12.23 1.30
N ALA A 65 -2.88 -11.36 1.04
CA ALA A 65 -4.18 -11.75 0.47
C ALA A 65 -4.04 -12.29 -0.96
N ILE A 66 -3.22 -11.65 -1.80
CA ILE A 66 -2.93 -12.11 -3.16
C ILE A 66 -2.28 -13.49 -3.14
N LEU A 67 -1.28 -13.70 -2.30
CA LEU A 67 -0.59 -15.00 -2.17
C LEU A 67 -1.52 -16.11 -1.68
N ALA A 68 -2.58 -15.77 -0.96
CA ALA A 68 -3.60 -16.72 -0.53
C ALA A 68 -4.71 -16.95 -1.59
N GLY A 69 -4.64 -16.25 -2.73
CA GLY A 69 -5.57 -16.39 -3.85
C GLY A 69 -6.83 -15.53 -3.75
N LEU A 70 -6.82 -14.45 -2.94
CA LEU A 70 -7.91 -13.48 -2.92
C LEU A 70 -7.71 -12.41 -3.99
N GLU A 71 -8.80 -12.02 -4.64
CA GLU A 71 -8.83 -10.90 -5.61
C GLU A 71 -9.35 -9.60 -4.99
N SER A 72 -10.05 -9.70 -3.85
CA SER A 72 -10.65 -8.58 -3.14
C SER A 72 -10.56 -8.80 -1.63
N VAL A 73 -10.44 -7.71 -0.89
CA VAL A 73 -10.43 -7.69 0.58
C VAL A 73 -11.25 -6.49 1.05
N PRO A 74 -11.68 -6.45 2.33
CA PRO A 74 -12.30 -5.26 2.89
C PRO A 74 -11.43 -4.01 2.70
N LEU A 75 -12.06 -2.93 2.26
CA LEU A 75 -11.43 -1.62 2.07
C LEU A 75 -12.11 -0.57 2.96
N VAL A 76 -11.36 0.44 3.37
CA VAL A 76 -11.87 1.60 4.11
C VAL A 76 -11.30 2.88 3.50
N TYR A 77 -12.05 3.98 3.53
CA TYR A 77 -11.50 5.26 3.13
C TYR A 77 -10.55 5.74 4.22
N ASP A 78 -9.37 6.18 3.81
CA ASP A 78 -8.43 6.84 4.69
C ASP A 78 -8.92 8.27 5.01
N GLU A 79 -9.33 8.47 6.25
CA GLU A 79 -9.87 9.74 6.76
C GLU A 79 -8.77 10.68 7.29
N ASP A 80 -7.52 10.22 7.42
CA ASP A 80 -6.42 11.02 7.94
C ASP A 80 -6.08 12.17 6.99
N GLU A 81 -5.61 13.30 7.53
CA GLU A 81 -5.06 14.38 6.72
C GLU A 81 -3.65 13.99 6.25
N LEU A 82 -3.53 13.69 4.95
CA LEU A 82 -2.30 13.19 4.35
C LEU A 82 -1.64 14.27 3.49
N ASP A 83 -0.30 14.23 3.41
CA ASP A 83 0.45 15.04 2.46
C ASP A 83 0.23 14.50 1.03
N TRP A 84 -0.68 15.14 0.30
CA TRP A 84 -1.00 14.77 -1.07
C TRP A 84 0.16 14.93 -2.05
N ASN A 85 1.11 15.84 -1.78
CA ASN A 85 2.29 16.00 -2.62
C ASN A 85 3.22 14.80 -2.45
N LEU A 86 3.42 14.36 -1.21
CA LEU A 86 4.15 13.13 -0.91
C LEU A 86 3.51 11.92 -1.58
N TYR A 87 2.20 11.72 -1.42
CA TYR A 87 1.51 10.58 -2.03
C TYR A 87 1.52 10.62 -3.56
N ARG A 88 1.34 11.80 -4.18
CA ARG A 88 1.50 11.94 -5.65
C ARG A 88 2.90 11.51 -6.08
N TYR A 89 3.93 11.94 -5.36
CA TYR A 89 5.31 11.56 -5.67
C TYR A 89 5.55 10.05 -5.48
N CYS A 90 5.08 9.45 -4.39
CA CYS A 90 5.18 8.01 -4.18
C CYS A 90 4.50 7.19 -5.29
N VAL A 91 3.29 7.60 -5.72
CA VAL A 91 2.55 6.96 -6.81
C VAL A 91 3.27 7.10 -8.14
N GLU A 92 3.80 8.28 -8.45
CA GLU A 92 4.60 8.50 -9.66
C GLU A 92 5.83 7.58 -9.69
N GLN A 93 6.54 7.47 -8.57
CA GLN A 93 7.71 6.61 -8.45
C GLN A 93 7.36 5.12 -8.52
N CYS A 94 6.20 4.70 -8.01
CA CYS A 94 5.68 3.35 -8.21
C CYS A 94 5.45 3.09 -9.71
N THR A 95 4.76 4.01 -10.38
CA THR A 95 4.45 3.93 -11.81
C THR A 95 5.72 3.84 -12.66
N GLN A 96 6.72 4.68 -12.39
CA GLN A 96 8.01 4.66 -13.09
C GLN A 96 8.78 3.35 -12.89
N LYS A 97 8.56 2.66 -11.76
CA LYS A 97 9.15 1.34 -11.47
C LYS A 97 8.33 0.17 -11.99
N GLY A 98 7.21 0.41 -12.68
CA GLY A 98 6.30 -0.62 -13.16
C GLY A 98 5.44 -1.25 -12.07
N ILE A 99 5.12 -0.50 -11.01
CA ILE A 99 4.23 -0.93 -9.93
C ILE A 99 2.89 -0.22 -10.12
N HIS A 100 1.91 -0.94 -10.62
CA HIS A 100 0.58 -0.43 -10.97
C HIS A 100 -0.52 -1.05 -10.12
N SER A 101 -0.25 -2.18 -9.48
CA SER A 101 -1.15 -2.85 -8.54
C SER A 101 -0.35 -3.57 -7.44
N PRO A 102 -0.99 -4.03 -6.35
CA PRO A 102 -0.31 -4.81 -5.31
C PRO A 102 0.17 -6.17 -5.84
N TYR A 103 -0.29 -6.65 -7.00
CA TYR A 103 0.27 -7.84 -7.65
C TYR A 103 1.73 -7.62 -8.08
N ASP A 104 2.10 -6.40 -8.47
CA ASP A 104 3.48 -6.07 -8.85
C ASP A 104 4.44 -6.03 -7.66
N LEU A 105 3.91 -6.12 -6.44
CA LEU A 105 4.68 -6.19 -5.19
C LEU A 105 5.00 -7.64 -4.77
N VAL A 106 4.33 -8.64 -5.35
CA VAL A 106 4.56 -10.06 -5.03
C VAL A 106 6.02 -10.46 -5.30
N ASP A 107 6.58 -10.02 -6.42
CA ASP A 107 7.97 -10.27 -6.80
C ASP A 107 8.96 -9.25 -6.19
N ARG A 108 8.50 -8.40 -5.26
CA ARG A 108 9.28 -7.35 -4.60
C ARG A 108 9.37 -7.53 -3.09
N VAL A 109 9.20 -8.78 -2.64
CA VAL A 109 9.46 -9.18 -1.27
C VAL A 109 10.97 -9.32 -1.06
N ILE A 110 11.51 -8.55 -0.13
CA ILE A 110 12.96 -8.46 0.13
C ILE A 110 13.28 -8.72 1.61
N SER A 111 14.56 -8.93 1.91
CA SER A 111 15.03 -9.15 3.29
C SER A 111 14.64 -7.97 4.20
N ALA A 112 14.53 -8.20 5.51
CA ALA A 112 14.23 -7.11 6.45
C ALA A 112 15.30 -6.00 6.41
N HIS A 113 16.56 -6.37 6.23
CA HIS A 113 17.68 -5.44 6.09
C HIS A 113 17.56 -4.62 4.80
N ASP A 114 17.33 -5.28 3.66
CA ASP A 114 17.14 -4.59 2.38
C ASP A 114 15.91 -3.68 2.39
N TYR A 115 14.85 -4.06 3.09
CA TYR A 115 13.65 -3.23 3.23
C TYR A 115 13.95 -1.95 4.02
N GLU A 116 14.72 -2.06 5.10
CA GLU A 116 15.17 -0.90 5.86
C GLU A 116 15.98 0.05 4.96
N GLU A 117 16.95 -0.48 4.21
CA GLU A 117 17.81 0.36 3.37
C GLU A 117 17.08 0.94 2.15
N LYS A 118 16.31 0.11 1.43
CA LYS A 118 15.76 0.46 0.11
C LYS A 118 14.39 1.11 0.17
N TRP A 119 13.60 0.85 1.20
CA TRP A 119 12.28 1.46 1.37
C TRP A 119 12.30 2.52 2.46
N ILE A 120 12.67 2.17 3.69
CA ILE A 120 12.65 3.14 4.81
C ILE A 120 13.66 4.27 4.56
N GLY A 121 14.89 3.93 4.16
CA GLY A 121 15.89 4.93 3.77
C GLY A 121 15.46 5.82 2.60
N TRP A 122 14.66 5.31 1.65
CA TRP A 122 14.09 6.13 0.58
C TRP A 122 13.00 7.07 1.10
N CYS A 123 12.10 6.58 1.96
CA CYS A 123 11.07 7.40 2.61
C CYS A 123 11.68 8.57 3.38
N ASP A 124 12.74 8.32 4.15
CA ASP A 124 13.44 9.35 4.94
C ASP A 124 14.06 10.45 4.04
N GLN A 125 14.66 10.04 2.91
CA GLN A 125 15.22 10.97 1.92
C GLN A 125 14.13 11.85 1.30
N ILE A 126 12.98 11.28 0.93
CA ILE A 126 11.89 12.02 0.31
C ILE A 126 11.22 12.96 1.31
N HIS A 127 10.99 12.50 2.54
CA HIS A 127 10.44 13.35 3.60
C HIS A 127 11.33 14.56 3.85
N THR A 128 12.65 14.34 3.93
CA THR A 128 13.63 15.43 4.09
C THR A 128 13.61 16.41 2.91
N LYS A 129 13.57 15.89 1.67
CA LYS A 129 13.57 16.71 0.45
C LYS A 129 12.32 17.59 0.35
N LEU A 130 11.13 17.01 0.58
CA LEU A 130 9.86 17.75 0.48
C LEU A 130 9.71 18.80 1.58
N GLN A 131 10.32 18.61 2.76
CA GLN A 131 10.36 19.65 3.79
C GLN A 131 11.29 20.83 3.43
N GLN A 132 12.33 20.60 2.63
CA GLN A 132 13.25 21.64 2.18
C GLN A 132 12.64 22.49 1.05
N ASP A 133 11.90 21.87 0.13
CA ASP A 133 11.24 22.55 -1.00
C ASP A 133 10.03 23.42 -0.57
N GLN A 134 9.55 23.27 0.68
CA GLN A 134 8.48 24.08 1.26
C GLN A 134 8.96 25.32 2.05
N LYS A 135 10.28 25.55 2.11
CA LYS A 135 10.90 26.72 2.76
C LYS A 135 11.30 27.78 1.74
#